data_AF-A0A7C6R665-F1
#
_entry.id   AF-A0A7C6R665-F1
#
_cell.length_a   1.000
_cell.length_b   1.000
_cell.length_c   1.000
_cell.angle_alpha   90.00
_cell.angle_beta   90.00
_cell.angle_gamma   90.00
#
_symmetry.space_group_name_H-M   'P 1'
#
loop_
_entity.id
_entity.type
_entity.pdbx_description
1 polymer ?
#
loop_
_entity_poly.entity_id
_entity_poly.type
_entity_poly.pdbx_seq_one_letter_code
_entity_poly.pdbx_strand_id
1 'polypeptide(L)'
;MKNRTVRLTTGGLLLAIGVALPVGFHFWGGQLGRVFLPMHICVFLGGMLLGPAYGCGMGLIVPVISFMISQMPGIPNLFFIMAELFLYGLISGVAHKYLNPVLSLIIAQTAGRVVYGFALFVTGNLLGLPVPAADGVITAFVTGLPGIAIQLVIIPAIVFILKKGGFFNGKAS
;
A
#
# COMPACT_ATOMS: atom_id res chain seq x y z
N MET A 1 7.86 -21.11 -2.97
CA MET A 1 8.75 -21.16 -1.78
C MET A 1 8.29 -22.27 -0.84
N LYS A 2 9.16 -23.22 -0.46
CA LYS A 2 8.81 -24.32 0.46
C LYS A 2 9.04 -23.97 1.94
N ASN A 3 9.83 -22.93 2.25
CA ASN A 3 10.23 -22.61 3.62
C ASN A 3 9.31 -21.54 4.25
N ARG A 4 8.35 -21.98 5.08
CA ARG A 4 7.35 -21.12 5.75
C ARG A 4 7.99 -20.08 6.67
N THR A 5 9.11 -20.42 7.31
CA THR A 5 9.81 -19.52 8.24
C THR A 5 10.27 -18.26 7.55
N VAL A 6 10.94 -18.35 6.40
CA VAL A 6 11.42 -17.17 5.65
C VAL A 6 10.26 -16.23 5.27
N ARG A 7 9.12 -16.78 4.80
CA ARG A 7 7.95 -15.96 4.47
C ARG A 7 7.40 -15.22 5.68
N LEU A 8 7.34 -15.87 6.84
CA LEU A 8 6.88 -15.25 8.08
C LEU A 8 7.85 -14.18 8.56
N THR A 9 9.16 -14.44 8.56
CA THR A 9 10.16 -13.46 9.00
C THR A 9 10.21 -12.25 8.09
N THR A 10 10.21 -12.44 6.77
CA THR A 10 10.13 -11.31 5.82
C THR A 10 8.81 -10.58 5.92
N GLY A 11 7.70 -11.29 6.14
CA GLY A 11 6.39 -10.67 6.39
C GLY A 11 6.41 -9.78 7.62
N GLY A 12 6.96 -10.27 8.74
CA GLY A 12 7.13 -9.49 9.96
C GLY A 12 8.03 -8.27 9.77
N LEU A 13 9.14 -8.42 9.06
CA LEU A 13 10.04 -7.30 8.74
C LEU A 13 9.34 -6.23 7.89
N LEU A 14 8.66 -6.63 6.81
CA LEU A 14 7.92 -5.70 5.95
C LEU A 14 6.79 -5.01 6.71
N LEU A 15 6.12 -5.70 7.62
CA LEU A 15 5.09 -5.12 8.47
C LEU A 15 5.69 -4.10 9.45
N ALA A 16 6.82 -4.42 10.09
CA ALA A 16 7.52 -3.51 10.97
C ALA A 16 7.98 -2.24 10.23
N ILE A 17 8.57 -2.39 9.05
CA ILE A 17 8.93 -1.25 8.18
C ILE A 17 7.68 -0.47 7.77
N GLY A 18 6.59 -1.18 7.45
CA GLY A 18 5.31 -0.62 7.05
C GLY A 18 4.65 0.22 8.12
N VAL A 19 4.90 -0.07 9.39
CA VAL A 19 4.43 0.74 10.53
C VAL A 19 5.44 1.85 10.87
N ALA A 20 6.74 1.54 10.89
CA ALA A 20 7.78 2.47 11.31
C ALA A 20 7.93 3.66 10.33
N LEU A 21 7.89 3.40 9.02
CA LEU A 21 8.01 4.46 8.01
C LEU A 21 6.91 5.51 8.14
N PRO A 22 5.60 5.17 8.09
CA PRO A 22 4.53 6.16 8.23
C PRO A 22 4.58 6.91 9.55
N VAL A 23 4.84 6.22 10.66
CA VAL A 23 4.94 6.85 11.97
C VAL A 23 6.08 7.88 11.98
N GLY A 24 7.24 7.54 11.41
CA GLY A 24 8.36 8.48 11.26
C GLY A 24 7.98 9.71 10.41
N PHE A 25 7.32 9.51 9.28
CA PHE A 25 6.84 10.62 8.44
C PHE A 25 5.77 11.47 9.14
N HIS A 26 4.90 10.87 9.97
CA HIS A 26 3.91 11.61 10.75
C HIS A 26 4.57 12.48 11.84
N PHE A 27 5.63 11.99 12.48
CA PHE A 27 6.39 12.77 13.47
C PHE A 27 7.07 14.00 12.88
N TRP A 28 7.59 13.91 11.65
CA TRP A 28 8.25 15.03 10.95
C TRP A 28 7.27 15.98 10.23
N GLY A 29 5.97 15.70 10.34
CA GLY A 29 4.88 16.49 9.77
C GLY A 29 3.95 15.64 8.91
N GLY A 30 2.67 15.59 9.28
CA GLY A 30 1.64 14.79 8.59
C GLY A 30 1.51 15.07 7.09
N GLN A 31 1.98 16.22 6.61
CA GLN A 31 2.05 16.56 5.18
C GLN A 31 3.00 15.64 4.41
N LEU A 32 4.14 15.26 5.00
CA LEU A 32 5.11 14.36 4.37
C LEU A 32 4.52 12.95 4.18
N GLY A 33 3.66 12.51 5.12
CA GLY A 33 2.92 11.26 4.98
C GLY A 33 1.99 11.24 3.75
N ARG A 34 1.38 12.37 3.42
CA ARG A 34 0.53 12.52 2.22
C ARG A 34 1.35 12.59 0.92
N VAL A 35 2.55 13.19 0.98
CA VAL A 35 3.42 13.36 -0.19
C VAL A 35 4.11 12.05 -0.58
N PHE A 36 4.72 11.36 0.39
CA PHE A 36 5.56 10.19 0.12
C PHE A 36 4.81 8.85 0.17
N LEU A 37 3.58 8.84 0.67
CA LEU A 37 2.71 7.65 0.73
C LEU A 37 3.41 6.40 1.30
N PRO A 38 4.12 6.50 2.44
CA PRO A 38 5.05 5.47 2.92
C PRO A 38 4.39 4.10 3.20
N MET A 39 3.10 4.09 3.59
CA MET A 39 2.34 2.86 3.87
C MET A 39 2.24 1.92 2.67
N HIS A 40 2.22 2.47 1.46
CA HIS A 40 1.95 1.72 0.23
C HIS A 40 3.11 0.81 -0.16
N ILE A 41 4.35 1.24 0.14
CA ILE A 41 5.58 0.53 -0.26
C ILE A 41 5.58 -0.89 0.32
N CYS A 42 5.26 -1.02 1.61
CA CYS A 42 5.31 -2.32 2.28
C CYS A 42 4.19 -3.25 1.82
N VAL A 43 3.01 -2.69 1.52
CA VAL A 43 1.87 -3.44 0.99
C VAL A 43 2.16 -3.99 -0.41
N PHE A 44 2.73 -3.16 -1.30
CA PHE A 44 3.14 -3.59 -2.64
C PHE A 44 4.25 -4.65 -2.60
N LEU A 45 5.27 -4.44 -1.77
CA LEU A 45 6.34 -5.42 -1.57
C LEU A 45 5.80 -6.73 -0.98
N GLY A 46 4.91 -6.65 0.01
CA GLY A 46 4.23 -7.81 0.59
C GLY A 46 3.45 -8.60 -0.45
N GLY A 47 2.67 -7.92 -1.29
CA GLY A 47 1.94 -8.54 -2.40
C GLY A 47 2.87 -9.22 -3.40
N MET A 48 3.87 -8.49 -3.92
CA MET A 48 4.75 -8.99 -4.98
C MET A 48 5.75 -10.07 -4.53
N LEU A 49 6.26 -9.99 -3.30
CA LEU A 49 7.28 -10.91 -2.78
C LEU A 49 6.66 -12.11 -2.04
N LEU A 50 5.63 -11.87 -1.23
CA LEU A 50 5.04 -12.88 -0.35
C LEU A 50 3.67 -13.37 -0.84
N GLY A 51 3.08 -12.72 -1.83
CA GLY A 51 1.83 -13.12 -2.47
C GLY A 51 0.62 -12.31 -1.97
N PRO A 52 -0.53 -12.46 -2.65
CA PRO A 52 -1.70 -11.61 -2.42
C PRO A 52 -2.22 -11.66 -0.98
N ALA A 53 -2.23 -12.84 -0.34
CA ALA A 53 -2.70 -12.98 1.04
C ALA A 53 -1.88 -12.13 2.04
N TYR A 54 -0.56 -12.10 1.88
CA TYR A 54 0.32 -11.28 2.71
C TYR A 54 0.13 -9.79 2.42
N GLY A 55 0.04 -9.41 1.14
CA GLY A 55 -0.24 -8.04 0.73
C GLY A 55 -1.56 -7.51 1.31
N CYS A 56 -2.64 -8.28 1.20
CA CYS A 56 -3.95 -7.96 1.78
C CYS A 56 -3.87 -7.79 3.30
N GLY A 57 -3.24 -8.76 3.99
CA GLY A 57 -3.07 -8.70 5.44
C GLY A 57 -2.31 -7.44 5.88
N MET A 58 -1.21 -7.13 5.20
CA MET A 58 -0.46 -5.89 5.45
C MET A 58 -1.30 -4.64 5.17
N GLY A 59 -2.10 -4.63 4.11
CA GLY A 59 -2.97 -3.50 3.76
C GLY A 59 -4.04 -3.19 4.82
N LEU A 60 -4.45 -4.18 5.61
CA LEU A 60 -5.38 -3.99 6.73
C LEU A 60 -4.64 -3.67 8.04
N ILE A 61 -3.56 -4.40 8.33
CA ILE A 61 -2.88 -4.32 9.63
C ILE A 61 -2.07 -3.03 9.75
N VAL A 62 -1.34 -2.64 8.70
CA VAL A 62 -0.43 -1.48 8.75
C VAL A 62 -1.17 -0.17 9.09
N PRO A 63 -2.29 0.19 8.42
CA PRO A 63 -2.99 1.43 8.72
C PRO A 63 -3.59 1.44 10.13
N VAL A 64 -4.09 0.29 10.60
CA VAL A 64 -4.67 0.17 11.95
C VAL A 64 -3.59 0.41 13.00
N ILE A 65 -2.43 -0.23 12.89
CA ILE A 65 -1.33 -0.03 13.84
C ILE A 65 -0.81 1.41 13.75
N SER A 66 -0.66 1.96 12.54
CA SER A 66 -0.21 3.34 12.35
C SER A 66 -1.18 4.35 13.00
N PHE A 67 -2.50 4.11 12.88
CA PHE A 67 -3.53 4.89 13.55
C PHE A 67 -3.46 4.79 15.07
N MET A 68 -3.28 3.59 15.62
CA MET A 68 -3.15 3.42 17.08
C MET A 68 -1.96 4.20 17.66
N ILE A 69 -0.86 4.30 16.92
CA ILE A 69 0.36 4.99 17.37
C ILE A 69 0.28 6.50 17.15
N SER A 70 -0.15 6.94 15.97
CA SER A 70 -0.03 8.33 15.54
C SER A 70 -1.35 9.09 15.47
N GLN A 71 -2.48 8.43 15.75
CA GLN A 71 -3.84 8.94 15.55
C GLN A 71 -4.14 9.39 14.10
N MET A 72 -3.28 8.99 13.16
CA MET A 72 -3.36 9.25 11.73
C MET A 72 -3.22 7.94 10.97
N PRO A 73 -4.03 7.68 9.92
CA PRO A 73 -5.08 8.55 9.36
C PRO A 73 -6.35 8.57 10.23
N GLY A 74 -7.03 9.72 10.32
CA GLY A 74 -8.27 9.86 11.11
C GLY A 74 -9.43 8.97 10.65
N ILE A 75 -10.41 8.75 11.52
CA ILE A 75 -11.37 7.62 11.43
C ILE A 75 -12.29 7.58 10.20
N PRO A 76 -12.65 8.66 9.47
CA PRO A 76 -13.29 8.45 8.17
C PRO A 76 -12.29 7.92 7.12
N ASN A 77 -11.10 8.53 7.06
CA ASN A 77 -10.09 8.21 6.04
C ASN A 77 -9.42 6.86 6.26
N LEU A 78 -9.36 6.38 7.51
CA LEU A 78 -8.78 5.09 7.84
C LEU A 78 -9.44 3.95 7.06
N PHE A 79 -10.78 3.89 7.05
CA PHE A 79 -11.51 2.83 6.35
C PHE A 79 -11.30 2.89 4.83
N PHE A 80 -11.27 4.08 4.24
CA PHE A 80 -10.99 4.25 2.82
C PHE A 80 -9.57 3.81 2.45
N ILE A 81 -8.57 4.19 3.25
CA ILE A 81 -7.17 3.81 3.04
C ILE A 81 -6.98 2.30 3.25
N MET A 82 -7.65 1.70 4.23
CA MET A 82 -7.60 0.25 4.43
C MET A 82 -8.16 -0.51 3.23
N ALA A 83 -9.29 -0.06 2.67
CA ALA A 83 -9.86 -0.67 1.46
C ALA A 83 -8.94 -0.52 0.24
N GLU A 84 -8.37 0.69 0.05
CA GLU A 84 -7.41 0.97 -1.02
C GLU A 84 -6.15 0.07 -0.91
N LEU A 85 -5.53 0.02 0.27
CA LEU A 85 -4.31 -0.76 0.51
C LEU A 85 -4.56 -2.27 0.46
N PHE A 86 -5.71 -2.75 0.96
CA PHE A 86 -6.10 -4.15 0.82
C PHE A 86 -6.11 -4.58 -0.66
N LEU A 87 -6.69 -3.75 -1.53
CA LEU A 87 -6.72 -3.99 -2.98
C LEU A 87 -5.35 -3.85 -3.62
N TYR A 88 -4.54 -2.89 -3.21
CA TYR A 88 -3.14 -2.81 -3.68
C TYR A 88 -2.37 -4.09 -3.38
N GLY A 89 -2.50 -4.62 -2.17
CA GLY A 89 -1.87 -5.89 -1.78
C GLY A 89 -2.36 -7.07 -2.62
N LEU A 90 -3.68 -7.15 -2.83
CA LEU A 90 -4.30 -8.19 -3.65
C LEU A 90 -3.82 -8.13 -5.11
N ILE A 91 -4.00 -6.97 -5.74
CA ILE A 91 -3.80 -6.79 -7.17
C ILE A 91 -2.32 -6.84 -7.51
N SER A 92 -1.45 -6.22 -6.72
CA SER A 92 0.00 -6.31 -6.96
C SER A 92 0.49 -7.75 -6.83
N GLY A 93 0.00 -8.51 -5.86
CA GLY A 93 0.36 -9.92 -5.70
C GLY A 93 -0.16 -10.83 -6.81
N VAL A 94 -1.38 -10.61 -7.29
CA VAL A 94 -1.94 -11.37 -8.42
C VAL A 94 -1.29 -10.97 -9.74
N ALA A 95 -1.22 -9.67 -10.05
CA ALA A 95 -0.65 -9.15 -11.28
C ALA A 95 0.81 -9.56 -11.44
N HIS A 96 1.59 -9.58 -10.35
CA HIS A 96 2.99 -9.97 -10.40
C HIS A 96 3.22 -11.45 -10.75
N LYS A 97 2.18 -12.31 -10.67
CA LYS A 97 2.20 -13.69 -11.20
C LYS A 97 2.24 -13.73 -12.73
N TYR A 98 1.77 -12.70 -13.41
CA TYR A 98 1.66 -12.70 -14.87
C TYR A 98 2.51 -11.61 -15.51
N LEU A 99 2.72 -10.50 -14.82
CA LEU A 99 3.32 -9.28 -15.35
C LEU A 99 4.64 -8.95 -14.64
N ASN A 100 5.39 -8.00 -15.22
CA ASN A 100 6.59 -7.45 -14.58
C ASN A 100 6.22 -6.58 -13.36
N PRO A 101 7.16 -6.29 -12.43
CA PRO A 101 6.88 -5.49 -11.24
C PRO A 101 6.31 -4.10 -11.55
N VAL A 102 6.82 -3.43 -12.58
CA VAL A 102 6.39 -2.07 -12.97
C VAL A 102 4.92 -2.06 -13.38
N LEU A 103 4.53 -2.96 -14.30
CA LEU A 103 3.17 -3.05 -14.80
C LEU A 103 2.20 -3.52 -13.73
N SER A 104 2.65 -4.43 -12.85
CA SER A 104 1.87 -4.87 -11.69
C SER A 104 1.60 -3.71 -10.72
N LEU A 105 2.59 -2.83 -10.53
CA LEU A 105 2.45 -1.66 -9.68
C LEU A 105 1.47 -0.64 -10.27
N ILE A 106 1.60 -0.34 -11.57
CA ILE A 106 0.70 0.60 -12.26
C ILE A 106 -0.75 0.11 -12.17
N ILE A 107 -1.00 -1.17 -12.51
CA ILE A 107 -2.36 -1.73 -12.46
C ILE A 107 -2.91 -1.70 -11.03
N ALA A 108 -2.08 -2.06 -10.04
CA ALA A 108 -2.51 -2.02 -8.65
C ALA A 108 -2.85 -0.58 -8.23
N GLN A 109 -1.97 0.39 -8.47
CA GLN A 109 -2.19 1.82 -8.18
C GLN A 109 -3.46 2.35 -8.85
N THR A 110 -3.67 2.10 -10.15
CA THR A 110 -4.90 2.54 -10.83
C THR A 110 -6.14 1.92 -10.21
N ALA A 111 -6.12 0.62 -9.92
CA ALA A 111 -7.28 -0.08 -9.39
C ALA A 111 -7.68 0.39 -7.98
N GLY A 112 -6.72 0.56 -7.06
CA GLY A 112 -7.05 1.08 -5.73
C GLY A 112 -7.49 2.54 -5.75
N ARG A 113 -6.99 3.37 -6.68
CA ARG A 113 -7.54 4.74 -6.88
C ARG A 113 -8.98 4.72 -7.38
N VAL A 114 -9.32 3.82 -8.29
CA VAL A 114 -10.70 3.62 -8.74
C VAL A 114 -11.59 3.20 -7.57
N VAL A 115 -11.13 2.28 -6.73
CA VAL A 115 -11.92 1.85 -5.57
C VAL A 115 -12.04 2.93 -4.50
N TYR A 116 -10.99 3.70 -4.25
CA TYR A 116 -11.04 4.84 -3.34
C TYR A 116 -12.09 5.86 -3.80
N GLY A 117 -12.08 6.23 -5.10
CA GLY A 117 -13.08 7.11 -5.70
C GLY A 117 -14.50 6.53 -5.64
N PHE A 118 -14.66 5.24 -5.93
CA PHE A 118 -15.95 4.57 -5.84
C PHE A 118 -16.49 4.52 -4.40
N ALA A 119 -15.64 4.22 -3.42
CA ALA A 119 -16.01 4.20 -2.01
C ALA A 119 -16.45 5.59 -1.52
N LEU A 120 -15.77 6.66 -1.94
CA LEU A 120 -16.21 8.03 -1.68
C LEU A 120 -17.56 8.34 -2.35
N PHE A 121 -17.74 7.94 -3.61
CA PHE A 121 -19.01 8.15 -4.33
C PHE A 121 -20.19 7.49 -3.61
N VAL A 122 -20.04 6.22 -3.23
CA VAL A 122 -21.06 5.46 -2.49
C VAL A 122 -21.33 6.11 -1.12
N THR A 123 -20.28 6.47 -0.38
CA THR A 123 -20.43 6.98 0.98
C THR A 123 -21.05 8.38 1.01
N GLY A 124 -20.65 9.25 0.08
CA GLY A 124 -21.17 10.62 -0.02
C GLY A 124 -22.56 10.70 -0.63
N ASN A 125 -22.78 10.03 -1.77
CA ASN A 125 -24.03 10.20 -2.54
C ASN A 125 -25.12 9.21 -2.15
N LEU A 126 -24.78 7.96 -1.81
CA LEU A 126 -25.78 6.93 -1.50
C LEU A 126 -26.08 6.84 0.00
N LEU A 127 -25.07 7.01 0.86
CA LEU A 127 -25.23 6.90 2.31
C LEU A 127 -25.41 8.26 3.00
N GLY A 128 -25.18 9.39 2.31
CA GLY A 128 -25.30 10.74 2.86
C GLY A 128 -24.31 11.02 4.01
N LEU A 129 -23.24 10.22 4.11
CA LEU A 129 -22.24 10.35 5.17
C LEU A 129 -21.20 11.40 4.80
N PRO A 130 -20.59 12.08 5.80
CA PRO A 130 -19.55 13.06 5.55
C PRO A 130 -18.35 12.41 4.88
N VAL A 131 -18.08 12.81 3.65
CA VAL A 131 -16.90 12.41 2.87
C VAL A 131 -15.96 13.60 2.71
N PRO A 132 -14.64 13.35 2.55
CA PRO A 132 -13.71 14.39 2.11
C PRO A 132 -14.25 15.11 0.88
N ALA A 133 -14.20 16.45 0.90
CA ALA A 133 -14.60 17.27 -0.24
C ALA A 133 -13.84 16.84 -1.50
N ALA A 134 -14.49 16.90 -2.67
CA ALA A 134 -13.89 16.52 -3.95
C ALA A 134 -12.54 17.22 -4.20
N ASP A 135 -12.45 18.51 -3.86
CA ASP A 135 -11.21 19.30 -3.96
C ASP A 135 -10.10 18.77 -3.04
N GLY A 136 -10.45 18.27 -1.86
CA GLY A 136 -9.52 17.64 -0.93
C GLY A 136 -8.97 16.32 -1.46
N VAL A 137 -9.77 15.56 -2.20
CA VAL A 137 -9.37 14.30 -2.84
C VAL A 137 -8.44 14.56 -4.01
N ILE A 138 -8.77 15.52 -4.87
CA ILE A 138 -7.92 15.95 -5.99
C ILE A 138 -6.58 16.47 -5.46
N THR A 139 -6.61 17.32 -4.42
CA THR A 139 -5.40 17.84 -3.78
C THR A 139 -4.56 16.70 -3.21
N ALA A 140 -5.17 15.76 -2.47
CA ALA A 140 -4.45 14.60 -1.94
C ALA A 140 -3.79 13.77 -3.04
N PHE A 141 -4.47 13.57 -4.16
CA PHE A 141 -3.93 12.87 -5.32
C PHE A 141 -2.73 13.60 -5.93
N VAL A 142 -2.86 14.90 -6.21
CA VAL A 142 -1.78 15.72 -6.78
C VAL A 142 -0.58 15.77 -5.84
N THR A 143 -0.81 15.93 -4.53
CA THR A 143 0.27 15.93 -3.54
C THR A 143 0.98 14.59 -3.43
N GLY A 144 0.31 13.49 -3.78
CA GLY A 144 0.86 12.13 -3.75
C GLY A 144 1.65 11.73 -5.00
N LEU A 145 1.66 12.54 -6.06
CA LEU A 145 2.40 12.24 -7.29
C LEU A 145 3.91 12.00 -7.07
N PRO A 146 4.62 12.77 -6.22
CA PRO A 146 6.03 12.48 -5.89
C PRO A 146 6.21 11.10 -5.27
N GLY A 147 5.32 10.70 -4.35
CA GLY A 147 5.33 9.38 -3.74
C GLY A 147 5.10 8.27 -4.78
N ILE A 148 4.19 8.46 -5.73
CA ILE A 148 3.95 7.50 -6.83
C ILE A 148 5.20 7.35 -7.70
N ALA A 149 5.85 8.45 -8.07
CA ALA A 149 7.09 8.42 -8.84
C ALA A 149 8.20 7.64 -8.11
N ILE A 150 8.35 7.87 -6.80
CA ILE A 150 9.30 7.14 -5.96
C ILE A 150 8.96 5.65 -5.89
N GLN A 151 7.69 5.31 -5.71
CA GLN A 151 7.22 3.92 -5.69
C GLN A 151 7.53 3.18 -6.99
N LEU A 152 7.35 3.83 -8.15
CA LEU A 152 7.67 3.27 -9.47
C LEU A 152 9.15 2.95 -9.66
N VAL A 153 10.04 3.61 -8.93
CA VAL A 153 11.48 3.33 -8.98
C VAL A 153 11.89 2.34 -7.90
N ILE A 154 11.54 2.60 -6.65
CA ILE A 154 12.01 1.85 -5.48
C ILE A 154 11.43 0.43 -5.45
N ILE A 155 10.13 0.26 -5.70
CA ILE A 155 9.49 -1.05 -5.55
C ILE A 155 10.03 -2.05 -6.60
N PRO A 156 10.07 -1.73 -7.90
CA PRO A 156 10.63 -2.63 -8.89
C PRO A 156 12.12 -2.92 -8.64
N ALA A 157 12.90 -1.93 -8.21
CA ALA A 157 14.32 -2.11 -7.89
C ALA A 157 14.51 -3.12 -6.75
N ILE A 158 13.77 -2.98 -5.64
CA ILE A 158 13.83 -3.91 -4.51
C ILE A 158 13.42 -5.32 -4.96
N VAL A 159 12.32 -5.45 -5.70
CA VAL A 159 11.85 -6.77 -6.18
C VAL A 159 12.91 -7.41 -7.07
N PHE A 160 13.55 -6.65 -7.96
CA PHE A 160 14.60 -7.16 -8.84
C PHE A 160 15.84 -7.61 -8.05
N ILE A 161 16.35 -6.78 -7.13
CA ILE A 161 17.54 -7.09 -6.32
C ILE A 161 17.31 -8.35 -5.49
N LEU A 162 16.15 -8.46 -4.82
CA LEU A 162 15.84 -9.60 -3.96
C LEU A 162 15.64 -10.90 -4.74
N LYS A 163 15.09 -10.84 -5.97
CA LYS A 163 15.02 -12.01 -6.86
C LYS A 163 16.39 -12.41 -7.39
N LYS A 164 17.20 -11.43 -7.82
CA LYS A 164 18.57 -11.69 -8.33
C LYS A 164 19.48 -12.26 -7.24
N GLY A 165 19.31 -11.81 -5.99
CA GLY A 165 20.02 -12.36 -4.83
C GLY A 165 19.55 -13.74 -4.38
N GLY A 166 18.58 -14.36 -5.05
CA GLY A 166 18.09 -15.71 -4.74
C GLY A 166 17.20 -15.82 -3.50
N PHE A 167 16.87 -14.70 -2.84
CA PHE A 167 15.98 -14.68 -1.67
C PHE A 167 14.54 -15.06 -2.04
N PHE A 168 14.10 -14.70 -3.26
CA PHE A 168 12.78 -15.03 -3.79
C PHE A 168 12.89 -15.70 -5.17
N ASN A 169 12.90 -17.04 -5.18
CA ASN A 169 12.87 -17.81 -6.42
C ASN A 169 11.42 -18.00 -6.90
N GLY A 170 11.10 -17.44 -8.08
CA GLY A 170 9.81 -17.56 -8.75
C GLY A 170 8.88 -16.36 -8.59
N LYS A 171 7.63 -16.51 -9.04
CA LYS A 171 6.55 -15.53 -8.81
C LYS A 171 5.79 -15.94 -7.55
N ALA A 172 5.43 -14.98 -6.70
CA ALA A 172 4.82 -15.27 -5.41
C ALA A 172 3.47 -15.99 -5.60
N SER A 173 3.35 -17.21 -5.07
CA SER A 173 2.16 -18.07 -5.15
C SER A 173 1.20 -17.80 -4.01
#